data_AF-A0A0L0DI10-F1
#
_entry.id   AF-A0A0L0DI10-F1
#
_cell.length_a   1.000
_cell.length_b   1.000
_cell.length_c   1.000
_cell.angle_alpha   90.00
_cell.angle_beta   90.00
_cell.angle_gamma   90.00
#
_symmetry.space_group_name_H-M   'P 1'
#
loop_
_entity.id
_entity.type
_entity.pdbx_description
1 polymer ?
#
loop_
_entity_poly.entity_id
_entity_poly.type
_entity_poly.pdbx_seq_one_letter_code
_entity_poly.pdbx_strand_id
1 'polypeptide(L)' 'MASQFGVRAGTGRCHQFWKAFEECMDTTTTGTECRLIREDYIECLHHKKEFARAAQVEAARELKASGGGDDHGHGH' A
#
# COMPACT_ATOMS: atom_id res chain seq x y z
N MET A 1 3.83 -17.68 -11.38
CA MET A 1 3.01 -16.85 -10.47
C MET A 1 1.57 -17.28 -10.61
N ALA A 2 0.92 -17.71 -9.55
CA ALA A 2 -0.52 -18.02 -9.54
C ALA A 2 -1.26 -16.79 -9.00
N SER A 3 -1.42 -15.75 -9.82
CA SER A 3 -2.12 -14.52 -9.44
C SER A 3 -3.61 -14.56 -9.76
N GLN A 4 -4.04 -15.54 -10.58
CA GLN A 4 -5.45 -15.70 -10.97
C GLN A 4 -6.29 -16.42 -9.91
N PHE A 5 -5.72 -17.39 -9.18
CA PHE A 5 -6.46 -18.20 -8.20
C PHE A 5 -5.88 -18.01 -6.79
N GLY A 6 -6.69 -17.45 -5.90
CA GLY A 6 -6.40 -17.39 -4.48
C GLY A 6 -6.43 -18.79 -3.85
N VAL A 7 -5.81 -18.93 -2.68
CA VAL A 7 -5.68 -20.19 -1.91
C VAL A 7 -7.03 -20.89 -1.64
N ARG A 8 -8.17 -20.17 -1.75
CA ARG A 8 -9.53 -20.69 -1.57
C ARG A 8 -10.34 -20.82 -2.87
N ALA A 9 -9.68 -21.05 -4.00
CA ALA A 9 -10.32 -21.22 -5.32
C ALA A 9 -11.12 -20.01 -5.84
N GLY A 10 -11.04 -18.85 -5.17
CA GLY A 10 -11.60 -17.58 -5.63
C GLY A 10 -10.56 -16.72 -6.35
N THR A 11 -10.99 -15.58 -6.90
CA THR A 11 -10.06 -14.60 -7.49
C THR A 11 -9.06 -14.10 -6.44
N GLY A 12 -7.77 -14.05 -6.79
CA GLY A 12 -6.74 -13.50 -5.90
C GLY A 12 -7.04 -12.05 -5.49
N ARG A 13 -6.63 -11.62 -4.28
CA ARG A 13 -6.89 -10.26 -3.75
C ARG A 13 -6.43 -9.13 -4.69
N CYS A 14 -5.34 -9.37 -5.43
CA CYS A 14 -4.75 -8.41 -6.37
C CYS A 14 -5.11 -8.72 -7.84
N HIS A 15 -6.09 -9.58 -8.10
CA HIS A 15 -6.47 -10.00 -9.45
C HIS A 15 -6.90 -8.82 -10.33
N GLN A 16 -7.60 -7.83 -9.76
CA GLN A 16 -8.01 -6.61 -10.44
C GLN A 16 -6.82 -5.80 -11.00
N PHE A 17 -5.75 -5.65 -10.22
CA PHE A 17 -4.53 -4.95 -10.65
C PHE A 17 -3.77 -5.76 -11.70
N TRP A 18 -3.77 -7.10 -11.57
CA TRP A 18 -3.21 -7.97 -12.61
C TRP A 18 -3.96 -7.83 -13.93
N LYS A 19 -5.30 -7.83 -13.92
CA LYS A 19 -6.12 -7.66 -15.13
C LYS A 19 -5.88 -6.31 -15.80
N ALA A 20 -5.78 -5.23 -15.04
CA ALA A 20 -5.45 -3.91 -15.57
C ALA A 20 -4.02 -3.86 -16.16
N PHE A 21 -3.07 -4.56 -15.54
CA PHE A 21 -1.71 -4.67 -16.06
C PHE A 21 -1.65 -5.46 -17.37
N GLU A 22 -2.37 -6.58 -17.43
CA GLU A 22 -2.50 -7.43 -18.62
C GLU A 22 -3.13 -6.65 -19.78
N GLU A 23 -4.24 -5.95 -19.53
CA GLU A 23 -4.91 -5.11 -20.53
C GLU A 23 -4.00 -3.99 -21.05
N CYS A 24 -3.25 -3.33 -20.17
CA CYS A 24 -2.30 -2.30 -20.57
C CYS A 24 -1.15 -2.87 -21.43
N MET A 25 -0.63 -4.05 -21.07
CA MET A 25 0.44 -4.69 -21.84
C MET A 25 -0.06 -5.13 -23.23
N ASP A 26 -1.31 -5.54 -23.36
CA ASP A 26 -1.91 -5.92 -24.64
C ASP A 26 -2.13 -4.70 -25.56
N THR A 27 -2.36 -3.51 -25.01
CA THR A 27 -2.58 -2.29 -25.80
C THR A 27 -1.30 -1.56 -26.19
N THR A 28 -0.14 -1.91 -25.61
CA THR A 28 1.07 -1.06 -25.67
C THR A 28 2.29 -1.79 -26.22
N THR A 29 2.97 -1.20 -27.22
CA THR A 29 4.11 -1.84 -27.91
C THR A 29 5.41 -1.87 -27.09
N THR A 30 5.65 -0.87 -26.22
CA THR A 30 6.92 -0.69 -25.48
C THR A 30 6.84 -1.09 -24.00
N GLY A 31 5.64 -1.34 -23.46
CA GLY A 31 5.41 -1.81 -22.08
C GLY A 31 5.85 -0.87 -20.96
N THR A 32 6.52 0.25 -21.28
CA THR A 32 6.98 1.28 -20.34
C THR A 32 5.84 2.13 -19.80
N GLU A 33 4.78 2.34 -20.57
CA GLU A 33 3.60 3.11 -20.16
C GLU A 33 2.82 2.39 -19.04
N CYS A 34 2.90 1.05 -18.99
CA CYS A 34 2.27 0.22 -17.97
C CYS A 34 3.06 0.12 -16.66
N ARG A 35 4.15 0.90 -16.50
CA ARG A 35 4.98 0.86 -15.29
C ARG A 35 4.20 1.20 -14.03
N LEU A 36 3.30 2.19 -14.09
CA LEU A 36 2.49 2.59 -12.94
C LEU A 36 1.56 1.46 -12.49
N ILE A 37 0.84 0.84 -13.43
CA ILE A 37 -0.06 -0.28 -13.11
C ILE A 37 0.71 -1.50 -12.60
N ARG A 38 1.90 -1.75 -13.15
CA ARG A 38 2.82 -2.77 -12.63
C ARG A 38 3.21 -2.49 -11.19
N GLU A 39 3.55 -1.25 -10.85
CA GLU A 39 3.91 -0.87 -9.50
C GLU A 39 2.74 -1.07 -8.52
N ASP A 40 1.51 -0.77 -8.92
CA ASP A 40 0.31 -1.01 -8.10
C ASP A 40 0.05 -2.49 -7.87
N TYR A 41 0.23 -3.33 -8.89
CA TYR A 41 0.13 -4.78 -8.74
C TYR A 41 1.18 -5.33 -7.76
N ILE A 42 2.43 -4.87 -7.87
CA ILE A 42 3.52 -5.27 -6.95
C ILE A 42 3.31 -4.72 -5.55
N GLU A 43 2.75 -3.51 -5.42
CA GLU A 43 2.37 -2.91 -4.15
C GLU A 43 1.31 -3.76 -3.46
N CYS A 44 0.20 -4.10 -4.15
CA CYS A 44 -0.84 -4.97 -3.58
C CYS A 44 -0.31 -6.35 -3.18
N LEU A 45 0.74 -6.88 -3.82
CA LEU A 45 1.32 -8.17 -3.44
C LEU A 45 2.20 -8.10 -2.18
N HIS A 46 2.93 -7.00 -1.99
CA HIS A 46 3.99 -6.92 -0.97
C HIS A 46 3.73 -5.87 0.12
N HIS A 47 2.73 -5.00 -0.06
CA HIS A 47 2.27 -3.97 0.86
C HIS A 47 3.40 -3.06 1.38
N LYS A 48 4.49 -2.88 0.61
CA LYS A 48 5.70 -2.17 1.07
C LYS A 48 5.39 -0.71 1.42
N LYS A 49 4.60 -0.03 0.59
CA LYS A 49 4.23 1.37 0.80
C LYS A 49 3.29 1.49 1.99
N GLU A 50 2.33 0.57 2.12
CA GLU A 50 1.42 0.51 3.27
C GLU A 50 2.16 0.31 4.60
N PHE A 51 3.07 -0.66 4.69
CA PHE A 51 3.84 -0.90 5.92
C PHE A 51 4.72 0.29 6.29
N ALA A 52 5.37 0.93 5.31
CA ALA A 52 6.16 2.13 5.56
C ALA A 52 5.30 3.28 6.12
N ARG A 53 4.11 3.49 5.55
CA ARG A 53 3.16 4.51 6.02
C ARG A 53 2.65 4.18 7.42
N ALA A 54 2.30 2.94 7.71
CA ALA A 54 1.86 2.51 9.04
C ALA A 54 2.94 2.79 10.08
N ALA A 55 4.19 2.45 9.80
CA ALA A 55 5.31 2.74 10.70
C ALA A 55 5.49 4.25 10.97
N GLN A 56 5.36 5.09 9.93
CA GLN A 56 5.42 6.55 10.07
C GLN A 56 4.26 7.11 10.91
N VAL A 57 3.05 6.59 10.72
CA VAL A 57 1.88 7.00 11.50
C VAL A 57 2.04 6.63 12.97
N GLU A 58 2.48 5.41 13.26
CA GLU A 58 2.71 4.99 14.66
C GLU A 58 3.82 5.81 15.33
N ALA A 59 4.95 6.04 14.65
CA ALA A 59 6.01 6.91 15.18
C ALA A 59 5.51 8.34 15.47
N ALA A 60 4.68 8.90 14.58
CA ALA A 60 4.07 10.22 14.80
C ALA A 60 3.08 10.22 15.97
N ARG A 61 2.37 9.11 16.21
CA ARG A 61 1.45 8.96 17.36
C ARG A 61 2.22 8.90 18.67
N GLU A 62 3.33 8.17 18.73
CA GLU A 62 4.21 8.09 19.90
C GLU A 62 4.82 9.46 20.26
N LEU A 63 5.27 10.21 19.25
CA LEU A 63 5.77 11.58 19.43
C LEU A 63 4.69 12.52 19.98
N LYS A 64 3.44 12.42 19.49
CA LYS A 64 2.32 13.22 20.01
C LYS A 64 1.91 12.82 21.42
N ALA A 65 1.99 11.53 21.76
CA ALA A 65 1.65 11.05 23.09
C ALA A 65 2.68 11.47 24.15
N SER A 66 3.96 11.60 23.78
CA SER A 66 5.02 12.04 24.69
C SER A 66 5.14 13.57 24.84
N GLY A 67 4.60 14.35 23.89
CA GLY A 67 4.63 15.82 23.91
C GLY A 67 3.45 16.51 24.61
N GLY A 68 2.52 15.76 25.21
CA GLY A 68 1.27 16.28 25.81
C GLY A 68 1.25 16.38 27.34
N GLY A 69 2.41 16.56 27.99
CA GLY A 69 2.51 16.72 29.45
C GLY A 69 2.35 18.17 29.92
N ASP A 70 1.13 18.49 30.34
CA ASP A 70 0.78 19.34 31.49
C ASP A 70 1.53 20.67 31.74
N ASP A 71 1.07 21.74 31.08
CA ASP A 71 1.03 23.10 31.66
C ASP A 71 -0.23 23.21 32.54
N HIS A 72 -0.14 22.75 33.79
CA HIS A 72 -1.11 23.08 34.83
C HIS A 72 -0.51 24.16 35.74
N GLY A 73 -0.61 25.42 35.27
CA GLY A 73 -0.38 26.60 36.10
C GLY A 73 -1.38 26.64 37.25
N HIS A 74 -0.92 26.29 38.46
CA HIS A 74 -1.66 26.54 39.69
C HIS A 74 -1.17 27.86 40.29
N GLY A 75 -1.88 28.94 39.98
CA GLY A 75 -1.75 30.20 40.69
C GLY A 75 -2.46 30.13 42.04
N HIS A 76 -1.74 30.51 43.09
CA HIS A 76 -2.28 30.93 44.38
C HIS A 76 -1.32 31.95 45.00
#